data_AF-A0A5J5F4P5-F1
#
_entry.id   AF-A0A5J5F4P5-F1
#
_cell.length_a   1.000
_cell.length_b   1.000
_cell.length_c   1.000
_cell.angle_alpha   90.00
_cell.angle_beta   90.00
_cell.angle_gamma   90.00
#
_symmetry.space_group_name_H-M   'P 1'
#
loop_
_entity.id
_entity.type
_entity.pdbx_description
1 polymer ?
#
loop_
_entity_poly.entity_id
_entity_poly.type
_entity_poly.pdbx_seq_one_letter_code
_entity_poly.pdbx_strand_id
1 'polypeptide(L)'
;GSQVRFRYQITQHVRDSELLRSFGEYFGGSCGNYYSYSPNRRSADFVVKNFSDITDKVIPFFHNYPLVGAKKLDYHDFCKVVESMRSKAHLTKDGLDVTP
;
A
#
# COMPACT_ATOMS: atom_id res chain seq x y z
N GLY A 1 7.22 -4.91 -22.18
CA GLY A 1 5.89 -4.92 -21.55
C GLY A 1 5.95 -4.14 -20.26
N SER A 2 4.85 -3.48 -19.88
CA SER A 2 4.75 -2.69 -18.65
C SER A 2 4.04 -3.51 -17.56
N GLN A 3 4.41 -3.29 -16.28
CA GLN A 3 3.78 -3.94 -15.14
C GLN A 3 3.35 -2.90 -14.11
N VAL A 4 2.06 -2.88 -13.78
CA VAL A 4 1.52 -2.09 -12.68
C VAL A 4 1.79 -2.83 -11.36
N ARG A 5 2.35 -2.13 -10.38
CA ARG A 5 2.62 -2.67 -9.04
C ARG A 5 2.09 -1.72 -7.99
N PHE A 6 1.47 -2.28 -6.97
CA PHE A 6 0.99 -1.50 -5.84
C PHE A 6 1.95 -1.56 -4.67
N ARG A 7 1.93 -0.48 -3.88
CA ARG A 7 2.67 -0.39 -2.64
C ARG A 7 1.93 0.49 -1.65
N TYR A 8 1.49 -0.09 -0.54
CA TYR A 8 1.19 0.67 0.67
C TYR A 8 2.41 0.61 1.58
N GLN A 9 2.85 1.76 2.11
CA GLN A 9 4.06 1.87 2.90
C GLN A 9 3.90 2.85 4.05
N ILE A 10 4.34 2.42 5.23
CA ILE A 10 4.55 3.27 6.41
C ILE A 10 6.05 3.28 6.69
N THR A 11 6.66 4.45 6.75
CA THR A 11 8.07 4.63 7.12
C THR A 11 8.15 5.25 8.51
N GLN A 12 8.99 4.69 9.38
CA GLN A 12 9.22 5.21 10.72
C GLN A 12 10.68 5.01 11.16
N HIS A 13 11.11 5.68 12.22
CA HIS A 13 12.42 5.44 12.83
C HIS A 13 12.57 3.99 13.32
N VAL A 14 13.77 3.40 13.21
CA VAL A 14 14.06 1.99 13.59
C VAL A 14 13.77 1.66 15.06
N ARG A 15 13.72 2.69 15.91
CA ARG A 15 13.37 2.55 17.34
C ARG A 15 11.95 2.01 17.53
N ASP A 16 11.07 2.28 16.58
CA ASP A 16 9.67 1.87 16.58
C ASP A 16 9.48 0.59 15.72
N SER A 17 10.51 -0.25 15.62
CA SER A 17 10.47 -1.47 14.81
C SER A 17 9.39 -2.46 15.27
N GLU A 18 9.13 -2.54 16.57
CA GLU A 18 8.05 -3.37 17.12
C GLU A 18 6.67 -2.86 16.67
N LEU A 19 6.46 -1.54 16.67
CA LEU A 19 5.24 -0.92 16.13
C LEU A 19 5.09 -1.21 14.63
N LEU A 20 6.16 -1.10 13.85
CA LEU A 20 6.10 -1.41 12.43
C LEU A 20 5.76 -2.87 12.16
N ARG A 21 6.28 -3.80 12.97
CA ARG A 21 5.95 -5.22 12.90
C ARG A 21 4.52 -5.51 13.32
N SER A 22 3.99 -4.80 14.32
CA SER A 22 2.63 -5.03 14.81
C SER A 22 1.55 -4.67 13.79
N PHE A 23 1.83 -3.84 12.78
CA PHE A 23 0.87 -3.58 11.71
C PHE A 23 0.49 -4.84 10.94
N GLY A 24 1.41 -5.77 10.73
CA GLY A 24 1.10 -7.01 10.00
C GLY A 24 0.08 -7.87 10.73
N GLU A 25 0.22 -7.97 12.04
CA GLU A 25 -0.75 -8.62 12.93
C GLU A 25 -2.08 -7.87 12.93
N TYR A 26 -2.04 -6.54 13.09
CA TYR A 26 -3.24 -5.68 13.11
C TYR A 26 -4.09 -5.81 11.85
N PHE A 27 -3.46 -5.89 10.67
CA PHE A 27 -4.17 -6.06 9.40
C PHE A 27 -4.56 -7.53 9.09
N GLY A 28 -4.28 -8.49 9.98
CA GLY A 28 -4.70 -9.88 9.85
C GLY A 28 -3.56 -10.89 9.73
N GLY A 29 -2.60 -10.85 10.67
CA GLY A 29 -1.58 -11.87 10.93
C GLY A 29 -0.40 -11.93 9.96
N SER A 30 -0.66 -11.94 8.64
CA SER A 30 0.36 -12.09 7.59
C SER A 30 0.38 -10.96 6.57
N CYS A 31 -0.26 -9.83 6.91
CA CYS A 31 -0.34 -8.69 6.01
C CYS A 31 0.97 -7.89 5.98
N GLY A 32 1.55 -7.71 4.79
CA GLY A 32 2.73 -6.87 4.63
C GLY A 32 4.00 -7.40 5.28
N ASN A 33 5.09 -6.66 5.13
CA ASN A 33 6.42 -7.06 5.61
C ASN A 33 7.18 -5.87 6.20
N TYR A 34 7.98 -6.14 7.23
CA TYR A 34 8.93 -5.20 7.80
C TYR A 34 10.25 -5.21 7.03
N TYR A 35 10.78 -4.03 6.70
CA TYR A 35 12.08 -3.85 6.08
C TYR A 35 12.90 -2.83 6.87
N SER A 36 14.03 -3.25 7.44
CA SER A 36 15.03 -2.35 7.99
C SER A 36 16.03 -1.93 6.93
N TYR A 37 16.46 -0.67 6.96
CA TYR A 37 17.54 -0.18 6.12
C TYR A 37 18.92 -0.42 6.75
N SER A 38 19.99 -0.04 6.03
CA SER A 38 21.37 -0.18 6.52
C SER A 38 21.56 0.52 7.87
N PRO A 39 22.58 0.14 8.67
CA PRO A 39 22.81 0.71 10.00
C PRO A 39 22.89 2.25 10.04
N ASN A 40 23.38 2.86 8.94
CA ASN A 40 23.50 4.31 8.80
C ASN A 40 22.13 5.00 8.57
N ARG A 41 21.13 4.27 8.11
CA ARG A 41 19.76 4.77 7.87
C ARG A 41 18.85 4.30 9.00
N ARG A 42 18.60 5.20 9.94
CA ARG A 42 17.76 4.95 11.12
C ARG A 42 16.25 4.93 10.83
N SER A 43 15.84 4.53 9.63
CA SER A 43 14.43 4.30 9.29
C SER A 43 14.18 2.83 8.99
N ALA A 44 12.92 2.43 9.05
CA ALA A 44 12.41 1.15 8.61
C ALA A 44 11.02 1.34 8.00
N ASP A 45 10.58 0.36 7.21
CA ASP A 45 9.29 0.38 6.53
C ASP A 45 8.44 -0.83 6.89
N PHE A 46 7.14 -0.59 7.05
CA PHE A 46 6.12 -1.62 6.88
C PHE A 46 5.55 -1.48 5.46
N VAL A 47 5.56 -2.56 4.66
CA VAL A 47 5.16 -2.51 3.26
C VAL A 47 4.19 -3.64 2.90
N VAL A 48 3.04 -3.29 2.32
CA VAL A 48 2.08 -4.22 1.72
C VAL A 48 2.17 -4.09 0.19
N LYS A 49 2.45 -5.21 -0.49
CA LYS A 49 2.56 -5.29 -1.96
C LYS A 49 1.60 -6.29 -2.57
N ASN A 50 1.12 -7.25 -1.78
CA ASN A 50 0.18 -8.25 -2.25
C ASN A 50 -1.15 -7.56 -2.61
N PHE A 51 -1.63 -7.81 -3.82
CA PHE A 51 -2.87 -7.22 -4.31
C PHE A 51 -4.07 -7.62 -3.47
N SER A 52 -4.17 -8.89 -3.04
CA SER A 52 -5.29 -9.33 -2.18
C SER A 52 -5.26 -8.64 -0.82
N ASP A 53 -4.08 -8.47 -0.21
CA ASP A 53 -3.99 -7.74 1.06
C ASP A 53 -4.37 -6.26 0.89
N ILE A 54 -4.05 -5.66 -0.26
CA ILE A 54 -4.44 -4.28 -0.56
C ILE A 54 -5.97 -4.18 -0.72
N THR A 55 -6.59 -5.07 -1.49
CA THR A 55 -8.04 -5.03 -1.76
C THR A 55 -8.87 -5.41 -0.55
N ASP A 56 -8.42 -6.39 0.23
CA ASP A 56 -9.24 -7.03 1.24
C ASP A 56 -8.99 -6.48 2.64
N LYS A 57 -7.84 -5.83 2.87
CA LYS A 57 -7.44 -5.32 4.19
C LYS A 57 -7.17 -3.82 4.18
N VAL A 58 -6.27 -3.34 3.30
CA VAL A 58 -5.83 -1.93 3.32
C VAL A 58 -6.94 -0.99 2.85
N ILE A 59 -7.60 -1.27 1.72
CA ILE A 59 -8.67 -0.42 1.22
C ILE A 59 -9.86 -0.34 2.20
N PRO A 60 -10.42 -1.46 2.70
CA PRO A 60 -11.51 -1.42 3.66
C PRO A 60 -11.17 -0.66 4.94
N PHE A 61 -9.93 -0.75 5.42
CA PHE A 61 -9.47 0.02 6.57
C PHE A 61 -9.60 1.53 6.35
N PHE A 62 -9.06 2.05 5.24
CA PHE A 62 -9.12 3.49 4.94
C PHE A 62 -10.49 3.96 4.44
N HIS A 63 -11.39 3.05 4.09
CA HIS A 63 -12.81 3.37 3.89
C HIS A 63 -13.50 3.68 5.22
N ASN A 64 -13.26 2.84 6.24
CA ASN A 64 -13.83 3.00 7.58
C ASN A 64 -13.13 4.09 8.41
N TYR A 65 -11.84 4.29 8.16
CA TYR A 65 -10.99 5.29 8.83
C TYR A 65 -10.32 6.20 7.79
N PRO A 66 -11.06 7.18 7.23
CA PRO A 66 -10.58 7.98 6.11
C PRO A 66 -9.34 8.79 6.44
N LEU A 67 -8.42 8.86 5.46
CA LEU A 67 -7.30 9.79 5.51
C LEU A 67 -7.79 11.25 5.53
N VAL A 68 -7.05 12.08 6.24
CA VAL A 68 -7.34 13.52 6.37
C VAL A 68 -6.34 14.32 5.53
N GLY A 69 -6.80 15.46 5.00
CA GLY A 69 -5.98 16.37 4.20
C GLY A 69 -5.74 15.87 2.78
N ALA A 70 -4.69 16.40 2.14
CA ALA A 70 -4.39 16.16 0.72
C ALA A 70 -4.19 14.67 0.38
N LYS A 71 -3.68 13.87 1.33
CA LYS A 71 -3.45 12.43 1.14
C LYS A 71 -4.73 11.63 0.88
N LYS A 72 -5.90 12.17 1.22
CA LYS A 72 -7.20 11.57 0.86
C LYS A 72 -7.38 11.51 -0.66
N LEU A 73 -6.89 12.52 -1.39
CA LEU A 73 -6.97 12.56 -2.85
C LEU A 73 -6.07 11.49 -3.46
N ASP A 74 -4.83 11.38 -2.99
CA ASP A 74 -3.90 10.32 -3.41
C ASP A 74 -4.48 8.91 -3.16
N TYR A 75 -5.13 8.71 -2.00
CA TYR A 75 -5.80 7.45 -1.69
C TYR A 75 -6.99 7.17 -2.62
N HIS A 76 -7.77 8.18 -2.97
CA HIS A 76 -8.88 8.01 -3.89
C HIS A 76 -8.40 7.60 -5.29
N ASP A 77 -7.31 8.21 -5.78
CA ASP A 77 -6.70 7.82 -7.04
C ASP A 77 -6.07 6.43 -6.96
N PHE A 78 -5.44 6.08 -5.84
CA PHE A 78 -4.98 4.71 -5.57
C PHE A 78 -6.13 3.69 -5.67
N CYS A 79 -7.30 3.97 -5.08
CA CYS A 79 -8.48 3.10 -5.19
C CYS A 79 -8.96 2.94 -6.64
N LYS A 80 -8.94 3.99 -7.46
CA LYS A 80 -9.30 3.90 -8.89
C LYS A 80 -8.37 2.95 -9.64
N VAL A 81 -7.06 3.04 -9.40
CA VAL A 81 -6.08 2.15 -10.05
C VAL A 81 -6.28 0.71 -9.59
N VAL A 82 -6.56 0.48 -8.31
CA VAL A 82 -6.88 -0.85 -7.78
C VAL A 82 -8.13 -1.44 -8.46
N GLU A 83 -9.17 -0.64 -8.69
CA GLU A 83 -10.38 -1.09 -9.40
C GLU A 83 -10.14 -1.35 -10.89
N SER A 84 -9.33 -0.52 -11.55
CA SER A 84 -8.85 -0.78 -12.94
C SER A 84 -8.07 -2.10 -13.04
N MET A 85 -7.29 -2.43 -12.00
CA MET A 85 -6.57 -3.70 -11.93
C MET A 85 -7.53 -4.88 -11.72
N ARG A 86 -8.53 -4.73 -10.85
CA ARG A 86 -9.57 -5.74 -10.58
C ARG A 86 -10.39 -6.08 -11.82
N SER A 87 -10.75 -5.06 -12.60
CA SER A 87 -11.46 -5.18 -13.88
C SER A 87 -10.58 -5.62 -15.06
N LYS A 88 -9.27 -5.83 -14.84
CA LYS A 88 -8.25 -6.14 -15.86
C LYS A 88 -8.07 -5.07 -16.95
N ALA A 89 -8.63 -3.87 -16.76
CA ALA A 89 -8.55 -2.77 -17.73
C ALA A 89 -7.10 -2.33 -18.01
N HIS A 90 -6.21 -2.43 -17.01
CA HIS A 90 -4.76 -2.20 -17.13
C HIS A 90 -4.03 -3.05 -18.18
N LEU A 91 -4.63 -4.11 -18.71
CA LEU A 91 -4.04 -4.92 -19.78
C LEU A 91 -4.22 -4.30 -21.17
N THR A 92 -5.10 -3.31 -21.28
CA THR A 92 -5.29 -2.53 -22.50
C THR A 92 -4.37 -1.33 -22.52
N LYS A 93 -3.94 -0.91 -23.72
CA LYS A 93 -3.08 0.27 -23.87
C LYS A 93 -3.73 1.52 -23.29
N ASP A 94 -5.01 1.71 -23.56
CA ASP A 94 -5.80 2.83 -23.03
C ASP A 94 -5.85 2.79 -21.50
N GLY A 95 -6.16 1.63 -20.91
CA GLY A 95 -6.22 1.48 -19.45
C GLY A 95 -4.88 1.67 -18.74
N LEU A 96 -3.77 1.40 -19.42
CA LEU A 96 -2.42 1.68 -18.93
C LEU A 96 -2.11 3.18 -18.97
N ASP A 97 -2.53 3.88 -20.03
CA ASP A 97 -2.32 5.32 -20.22
C ASP A 97 -3.19 6.18 -19.28
N VAL A 98 -4.33 5.66 -18.77
CA VAL A 98 -5.14 6.35 -17.74
C VAL A 98 -4.66 6.08 -16.31
N THR A 99 -3.64 5.25 -16.12
CA THR A 99 -3.04 5.03 -14.81
C THR A 99 -2.03 6.15 -14.55
N PRO A 100 -2.28 7.08 -13.61
CA PRO A 100 -1.45 8.26 -13.40
C PRO A 100 -0.03 7.94 -12.93
#